data_AF-A0A534SGP0-F1
#
_entry.id   AF-A0A534SGP0-F1
#
_cell.length_a   1.000
_cell.length_b   1.000
_cell.length_c   1.000
_cell.angle_alpha   90.00
_cell.angle_beta   90.00
_cell.angle_gamma   90.00
#
_symmetry.space_group_name_H-M   'P 1'
#
loop_
_entity.id
_entity.type
_entity.pdbx_description
1 polymer ?
#
loop_
_entity_poly.entity_id
_entity_poly.type
_entity_poly.pdbx_seq_one_letter_code
_entity_poly.pdbx_strand_id
1 'polypeptide(L)'
;TQPAIDGPVLATAGAVALGQVVDFDVTGAIQGDGVYCFALESPSADGVRYNSREAAAGKPQLLVGVGSQTTTTPPPPTTTPPPAASAAGTVVADTYVQSDLATTNFGAKPVMSVDNGAASNPGTTGVQHTFLRVSVSGVGARLLTGAHLKLQVANVTNAGSVAGGSIHAITSCTWDEKTVTWATQPAIDGPALATLGAVAAGQVVDFDVTSAIHGDGVYCFAIDTTSTDSAIYNSREGTGQHPALVVQVTP
;
A
#
# COMPACT_ATOMS: atom_id res chain seq x y z
N THR A 1 -21.29 50.36 10.53
CA THR A 1 -20.49 49.86 11.66
C THR A 1 -19.48 48.86 11.14
N GLN A 2 -18.28 48.80 11.71
CA GLN A 2 -17.33 47.75 11.36
C GLN A 2 -17.91 46.39 11.78
N PRO A 3 -17.95 45.38 10.90
CA PRO A 3 -18.15 43.99 11.34
C PRO A 3 -17.05 43.64 12.32
N ALA A 4 -17.42 43.16 13.51
CA ALA A 4 -16.42 42.75 14.49
C ALA A 4 -15.54 41.65 13.88
N ILE A 5 -14.23 41.70 14.15
CA ILE A 5 -13.35 40.56 13.90
C ILE A 5 -13.44 39.72 15.16
N ASP A 6 -14.53 38.97 15.26
CA ASP A 6 -14.89 38.10 16.38
C ASP A 6 -14.69 36.60 16.07
N GLY A 7 -14.32 36.29 14.81
CA GLY A 7 -13.81 34.99 14.40
C GLY A 7 -12.33 34.78 14.75
N PRO A 8 -11.89 33.51 14.89
CA PRO A 8 -10.49 33.19 15.22
C PRO A 8 -9.54 33.45 14.03
N VAL A 9 -8.27 33.72 14.33
CA VAL A 9 -7.20 33.82 13.32
C VAL A 9 -7.00 32.46 12.65
N LEU A 10 -7.20 32.40 11.33
CA LEU A 10 -7.17 31.16 10.55
C LEU A 10 -5.77 30.80 10.02
N ALA A 11 -5.03 31.81 9.55
CA ALA A 11 -3.67 31.67 9.05
C ALA A 11 -2.90 32.97 9.26
N THR A 12 -1.59 32.86 9.52
CA THR A 12 -0.70 34.01 9.73
C THR A 12 0.47 33.93 8.77
N ALA A 13 0.57 34.91 7.88
CA ALA A 13 1.77 35.12 7.08
C ALA A 13 2.83 35.87 7.92
N GLY A 14 4.11 35.55 7.68
CA GLY A 14 5.24 36.28 8.25
C GLY A 14 5.48 37.63 7.56
N ALA A 15 6.73 38.09 7.54
CA ALA A 15 7.12 39.22 6.70
C ALA A 15 6.89 38.89 5.21
N VAL A 16 6.24 39.80 4.49
CA VAL A 16 5.88 39.64 3.07
C VAL A 16 6.46 40.78 2.24
N ALA A 17 7.04 40.45 1.09
CA ALA A 17 7.68 41.41 0.19
C ALA A 17 6.67 42.05 -0.79
N LEU A 18 7.01 43.23 -1.31
CA LEU A 18 6.19 43.89 -2.33
C LEU A 18 6.08 43.02 -3.59
N GLY A 19 4.84 42.73 -4.00
CA GLY A 19 4.55 41.88 -5.18
C GLY A 19 4.63 40.38 -4.92
N GLN A 20 4.95 39.94 -3.69
CA GLN A 20 4.86 38.54 -3.29
C GLN A 20 3.40 38.07 -3.29
N VAL A 21 3.15 36.89 -3.85
CA VAL A 21 1.88 36.16 -3.64
C VAL A 21 1.94 35.51 -2.26
N VAL A 22 0.89 35.69 -1.47
CA VAL A 22 0.81 35.23 -0.09
C VAL A 22 -0.41 34.35 0.05
N ASP A 23 -0.18 33.04 0.14
CA ASP A 23 -1.23 32.07 0.35
C ASP A 23 -1.58 31.98 1.83
N PHE A 24 -2.87 32.05 2.13
CA PHE A 24 -3.43 31.86 3.46
C PHE A 24 -4.27 30.59 3.42
N ASP A 25 -3.84 29.55 4.14
CA ASP A 25 -4.60 28.31 4.19
C ASP A 25 -5.90 28.51 4.99
N VAL A 26 -7.01 28.59 4.26
CA VAL A 26 -8.38 28.70 4.81
C VAL A 26 -9.14 27.37 4.73
N THR A 27 -8.47 26.26 4.41
CA THR A 27 -9.08 24.92 4.29
C THR A 27 -9.83 24.53 5.57
N GLY A 28 -9.28 24.86 6.74
CA GLY A 28 -9.95 24.60 8.03
C GLY A 28 -11.25 25.37 8.26
N ALA A 29 -11.48 26.49 7.55
CA ALA A 29 -12.69 27.30 7.67
C ALA A 29 -13.76 26.97 6.62
N ILE A 30 -13.39 26.30 5.52
CA ILE A 30 -14.28 25.98 4.41
C ILE A 30 -14.59 24.47 4.45
N GLN A 31 -15.76 24.15 5.01
CA GLN A 31 -16.12 22.80 5.43
C GLN A 31 -17.22 22.17 4.55
N GLY A 32 -17.69 22.89 3.54
CA GLY A 32 -18.70 22.45 2.56
C GLY A 32 -19.12 23.57 1.62
N ASP A 33 -20.13 23.31 0.79
CA ASP A 33 -20.70 24.32 -0.11
C ASP A 33 -21.38 25.44 0.68
N GLY A 34 -20.99 26.70 0.45
CA GLY A 34 -21.52 27.83 1.19
C GLY A 34 -20.87 29.17 0.84
N VAL A 35 -21.34 30.24 1.50
CA VAL A 35 -20.76 31.59 1.41
C VAL A 35 -20.00 31.88 2.69
N TYR A 36 -18.72 32.21 2.55
CA TYR A 36 -17.80 32.49 3.66
C TYR A 36 -17.29 33.93 3.60
N CYS A 37 -17.03 34.51 4.77
CA CYS A 37 -16.47 35.86 4.93
C CYS A 37 -15.19 35.78 5.76
N PHE A 38 -14.14 36.45 5.31
CA PHE A 38 -12.85 36.50 5.98
C PHE A 38 -12.42 37.94 6.23
N ALA A 39 -11.72 38.17 7.34
CA ALA A 39 -11.06 39.43 7.66
C ALA A 39 -9.55 39.18 7.80
N LEU A 40 -8.75 40.17 7.40
CA LEU A 40 -7.31 40.18 7.64
C LEU A 40 -7.01 41.29 8.65
N GLU A 41 -6.27 40.92 9.69
CA GLU A 41 -5.72 41.84 10.68
C GLU A 41 -4.22 41.65 10.78
N SER A 42 -3.51 42.66 11.28
CA SER A 42 -2.08 42.58 11.55
C SER A 42 -1.73 43.33 12.82
N PRO A 43 -0.98 42.73 13.76
CA PRO A 43 -0.42 43.44 14.90
C PRO A 43 0.84 44.24 14.54
N SER A 44 1.32 44.15 13.29
CA SER A 44 2.47 44.93 12.81
C SER A 44 2.11 46.40 12.65
N ALA A 45 2.95 47.29 13.18
CA ALA A 45 2.89 48.71 12.88
C ALA A 45 3.33 49.03 11.43
N ASP A 46 4.09 48.13 10.80
CA ASP A 46 4.41 48.17 9.37
C ASP A 46 3.33 47.39 8.60
N GLY A 47 2.41 48.13 7.99
CA GLY A 47 1.15 47.60 7.46
C GLY A 47 1.24 47.11 6.01
N VAL A 48 0.55 46.01 5.71
CA VAL A 48 0.46 45.41 4.37
C VAL A 48 -0.76 45.91 3.58
N ARG A 49 -0.67 45.91 2.25
CA ARG A 49 -1.79 46.19 1.33
C ARG A 49 -1.93 45.07 0.31
N TYR A 50 -3.08 44.40 0.31
CA TYR A 50 -3.42 43.39 -0.70
C TYR A 50 -4.29 43.99 -1.80
N ASN A 51 -4.18 43.45 -3.01
CA ASN A 51 -5.05 43.82 -4.12
C ASN A 51 -6.50 43.44 -3.82
N SER A 52 -7.46 44.28 -4.22
CA SER A 52 -8.88 43.92 -4.18
C SER A 52 -9.27 43.14 -5.44
N ARG A 53 -10.48 42.56 -5.43
CA ARG A 53 -11.07 41.92 -6.62
C ARG A 53 -11.20 42.86 -7.83
N GLU A 54 -11.15 44.17 -7.63
CA GLU A 54 -11.26 45.18 -8.69
C GLU A 54 -9.91 45.53 -9.35
N ALA A 55 -8.78 45.04 -8.80
CA ALA A 55 -7.44 45.28 -9.36
C ALA A 55 -7.29 44.68 -10.77
N ALA A 56 -6.49 45.31 -11.64
CA ALA A 56 -6.34 44.87 -13.04
C ALA A 56 -5.66 43.49 -13.19
N ALA A 57 -4.75 43.15 -12.28
CA ALA A 57 -4.06 41.86 -12.21
C ALA A 57 -3.76 41.50 -10.74
N GLY A 58 -3.43 40.24 -10.45
CA GLY A 58 -3.13 39.78 -9.10
C GLY A 58 -4.29 39.96 -8.11
N LYS A 59 -5.53 39.73 -8.58
CA LYS A 59 -6.75 39.73 -7.76
C LYS A 59 -6.69 38.58 -6.73
N PRO A 60 -7.35 38.71 -5.56
CA PRO A 60 -7.46 37.61 -4.61
C PRO A 60 -8.24 36.44 -5.22
N GLN A 61 -7.77 35.22 -4.97
CA GLN A 61 -8.36 33.98 -5.44
C GLN A 61 -8.50 33.01 -4.27
N LEU A 62 -9.47 32.09 -4.36
CA LEU A 62 -9.64 30.97 -3.47
C LEU A 62 -9.50 29.69 -4.29
N LEU A 63 -8.54 28.85 -3.95
CA LEU A 63 -8.33 27.55 -4.56
C LEU A 63 -8.89 26.49 -3.61
N VAL A 64 -9.73 25.58 -4.11
CA VAL A 64 -10.36 24.51 -3.33
C VAL A 64 -10.04 23.17 -3.99
N GLY A 65 -9.39 22.28 -3.24
CA GLY A 65 -9.15 20.89 -3.65
C GLY A 65 -10.09 19.95 -2.92
N VAL A 66 -10.72 19.01 -3.64
CA VAL A 66 -11.67 18.04 -3.06
C VAL A 66 -11.14 16.61 -3.19
N GLY A 67 -10.90 15.98 -2.04
CA GLY A 67 -10.68 14.53 -1.93
C GLY A 67 -11.96 13.82 -1.46
N SER A 68 -12.12 12.54 -1.81
CA SER A 68 -13.26 11.76 -1.30
C SER A 68 -13.21 11.60 0.23
N GLN A 69 -14.40 11.69 0.84
CA GLN A 69 -14.67 11.99 2.25
C GLN A 69 -14.27 10.82 3.20
N THR A 70 -14.16 10.94 4.54
CA THR A 70 -14.89 11.77 5.55
C THR A 70 -13.97 12.08 6.76
N THR A 71 -13.57 13.33 7.02
CA THR A 71 -14.20 14.36 7.91
C THR A 71 -14.12 14.12 9.44
N THR A 72 -13.94 15.22 10.21
CA THR A 72 -13.18 15.25 11.48
C THR A 72 -13.84 16.06 12.63
N THR A 73 -13.74 15.60 13.89
CA THR A 73 -13.95 16.35 15.16
C THR A 73 -13.46 15.49 16.34
N PRO A 74 -13.11 15.98 17.56
CA PRO A 74 -12.67 17.32 18.06
C PRO A 74 -11.13 17.35 18.36
N PRO A 75 -10.53 18.39 19.00
CA PRO A 75 -9.23 18.25 19.64
C PRO A 75 -9.32 17.33 20.89
N PRO A 76 -8.59 16.20 20.94
CA PRO A 76 -8.57 15.32 22.12
C PRO A 76 -7.74 15.95 23.26
N PRO A 77 -7.31 15.19 24.30
CA PRO A 77 -6.12 15.59 25.07
C PRO A 77 -4.94 15.94 24.14
N THR A 78 -3.81 16.41 24.67
CA THR A 78 -2.53 16.20 23.95
C THR A 78 -2.12 14.72 24.03
N THR A 79 -3.01 13.83 23.54
CA THR A 79 -2.57 12.76 22.67
C THR A 79 -1.80 13.46 21.56
N THR A 80 -0.47 13.40 21.64
CA THR A 80 0.37 13.32 20.44
C THR A 80 -0.43 12.54 19.39
N PRO A 81 -0.73 13.10 18.20
CA PRO A 81 -1.47 12.38 17.18
C PRO A 81 -0.85 10.98 17.08
N PRO A 82 -1.64 9.88 17.23
CA PRO A 82 -1.09 8.54 17.21
C PRO A 82 -0.17 8.44 15.99
N PRO A 83 1.15 8.14 16.18
CA PRO A 83 2.16 8.46 15.18
C PRO A 83 1.70 8.03 13.80
N ALA A 84 1.56 9.01 12.89
CA ALA A 84 0.72 8.93 11.70
C ALA A 84 0.86 7.55 11.05
N ALA A 85 -0.19 6.72 11.21
CA ALA A 85 -0.07 5.27 11.19
C ALA A 85 0.82 4.82 10.02
N SER A 86 2.00 4.25 10.35
CA SER A 86 2.96 3.84 9.32
C SER A 86 2.25 2.95 8.32
N ALA A 87 2.38 3.25 7.03
CA ALA A 87 1.76 2.45 5.99
C ALA A 87 2.22 0.99 6.16
N ALA A 88 1.26 0.09 6.39
CA ALA A 88 1.50 -1.25 6.87
C ALA A 88 1.00 -2.25 5.83
N GLY A 89 1.89 -3.17 5.45
CA GLY A 89 1.53 -4.36 4.70
C GLY A 89 1.55 -5.58 5.62
N THR A 90 0.51 -6.40 5.56
CA THR A 90 0.42 -7.65 6.32
C THR A 90 0.00 -8.76 5.38
N VAL A 91 0.69 -9.90 5.41
CA VAL A 91 0.24 -11.12 4.73
C VAL A 91 -0.81 -11.78 5.63
N VAL A 92 -2.05 -11.84 5.13
CA VAL A 92 -3.24 -12.28 5.90
C VAL A 92 -3.72 -13.68 5.52
N ALA A 93 -3.26 -14.21 4.39
CA ALA A 93 -3.35 -15.63 4.07
C ALA A 93 -2.23 -16.02 3.09
N ASP A 94 -1.74 -17.25 3.18
CA ASP A 94 -0.80 -17.84 2.22
C ASP A 94 -0.99 -19.37 2.12
N THR A 95 -0.69 -19.94 0.96
CA THR A 95 -0.81 -21.38 0.70
C THR A 95 -0.09 -21.72 -0.60
N TYR A 96 0.06 -23.01 -0.87
CA TYR A 96 0.28 -23.50 -2.24
C TYR A 96 -0.79 -24.53 -2.62
N VAL A 97 -0.87 -24.83 -3.91
CA VAL A 97 -1.68 -25.90 -4.48
C VAL A 97 -0.80 -26.78 -5.36
N GLN A 98 -1.18 -28.04 -5.55
CA GLN A 98 -0.38 -29.03 -6.28
C GLN A 98 -1.26 -29.87 -7.21
N SER A 99 -0.89 -29.95 -8.49
CA SER A 99 -1.73 -30.51 -9.56
C SER A 99 -2.02 -32.01 -9.46
N ASP A 100 -1.05 -32.81 -9.02
CA ASP A 100 -1.22 -34.25 -8.80
C ASP A 100 -1.94 -34.60 -7.49
N LEU A 101 -2.14 -33.61 -6.61
CA LEU A 101 -2.92 -33.72 -5.37
C LEU A 101 -4.14 -32.80 -5.41
N ALA A 102 -4.94 -32.99 -6.47
CA ALA A 102 -5.88 -31.98 -6.96
C ALA A 102 -6.93 -31.48 -5.94
N THR A 103 -7.28 -32.30 -4.95
CA THR A 103 -8.28 -32.01 -3.90
C THR A 103 -7.66 -31.78 -2.53
N THR A 104 -6.33 -31.72 -2.41
CA THR A 104 -5.63 -31.50 -1.15
C THR A 104 -5.42 -30.01 -0.90
N ASN A 105 -5.72 -29.57 0.30
CA ASN A 105 -5.38 -28.23 0.80
C ASN A 105 -4.01 -28.27 1.50
N PHE A 106 -3.22 -27.21 1.33
CA PHE A 106 -1.89 -27.08 1.94
C PHE A 106 -1.71 -25.80 2.79
N GLY A 107 -2.77 -25.02 3.05
CA GLY A 107 -2.73 -23.76 3.80
C GLY A 107 -2.48 -23.90 5.31
N ALA A 108 -1.95 -25.04 5.75
CA ALA A 108 -1.43 -25.29 7.10
C ALA A 108 -0.02 -25.90 7.06
N LYS A 109 0.65 -25.88 5.90
CA LYS A 109 2.03 -26.34 5.75
C LYS A 109 2.99 -25.22 6.17
N PRO A 110 4.10 -25.54 6.87
CA PRO A 110 5.08 -24.53 7.28
C PRO A 110 5.87 -23.92 6.11
N VAL A 111 5.67 -24.42 4.88
CA VAL A 111 6.30 -23.94 3.66
C VAL A 111 5.29 -23.86 2.51
N MET A 112 5.56 -22.95 1.58
CA MET A 112 4.93 -22.83 0.27
C MET A 112 5.93 -23.22 -0.82
N SER A 113 5.45 -23.73 -1.95
CA SER A 113 6.31 -24.16 -3.05
C SER A 113 5.81 -23.67 -4.40
N VAL A 114 6.75 -23.46 -5.33
CA VAL A 114 6.47 -23.29 -6.77
C VAL A 114 7.33 -24.26 -7.57
N ASP A 115 6.72 -24.94 -8.53
CA ASP A 115 7.32 -26.00 -9.35
C ASP A 115 6.53 -26.13 -10.66
N ASN A 116 7.18 -26.33 -11.79
CA ASN A 116 6.56 -26.67 -13.09
C ASN A 116 6.66 -28.17 -13.42
N GLY A 117 6.91 -28.98 -12.39
CA GLY A 117 7.10 -30.42 -12.49
C GLY A 117 5.90 -31.20 -13.02
N ALA A 118 6.17 -32.44 -13.41
CA ALA A 118 5.15 -33.41 -13.78
C ALA A 118 5.34 -34.66 -12.92
N ALA A 119 4.27 -35.12 -12.27
CA ALA A 119 4.26 -36.31 -11.41
C ALA A 119 4.40 -37.65 -12.17
N SER A 120 5.04 -37.64 -13.35
CA SER A 120 5.34 -38.81 -14.17
C SER A 120 6.65 -39.51 -13.78
N ASN A 121 7.54 -38.85 -13.03
CA ASN A 121 8.82 -39.42 -12.59
C ASN A 121 8.82 -39.70 -11.06
N PRO A 122 9.54 -40.74 -10.60
CA PRO A 122 9.73 -40.97 -9.17
C PRO A 122 10.48 -39.80 -8.51
N GLY A 123 9.87 -39.20 -7.48
CA GLY A 123 10.47 -38.11 -6.70
C GLY A 123 10.20 -36.70 -7.23
N THR A 124 9.46 -36.53 -8.33
CA THR A 124 8.98 -35.22 -8.80
C THR A 124 7.53 -35.00 -8.39
N THR A 125 7.21 -33.78 -7.97
CA THR A 125 5.83 -33.30 -7.82
C THR A 125 5.25 -32.88 -9.17
N GLY A 126 3.92 -32.77 -9.25
CA GLY A 126 3.28 -32.02 -10.32
C GLY A 126 3.40 -30.52 -10.10
N VAL A 127 2.93 -29.73 -11.07
CA VAL A 127 2.91 -28.26 -11.02
C VAL A 127 2.37 -27.76 -9.69
N GLN A 128 3.09 -26.82 -9.08
CA GLN A 128 2.76 -26.14 -7.83
C GLN A 128 2.70 -24.63 -8.04
N HIS A 129 1.63 -24.01 -7.55
CA HIS A 129 1.48 -22.55 -7.50
C HIS A 129 1.32 -22.11 -6.05
N THR A 130 1.97 -21.02 -5.68
CA THR A 130 1.81 -20.36 -4.39
C THR A 130 0.81 -19.22 -4.52
N PHE A 131 -0.04 -19.01 -3.51
CA PHE A 131 -1.02 -17.92 -3.46
C PHE A 131 -0.86 -17.16 -2.14
N LEU A 132 -0.82 -15.82 -2.22
CA LEU A 132 -0.76 -14.94 -1.06
C LEU A 132 -1.86 -13.88 -1.13
N ARG A 133 -2.46 -13.56 0.02
CA ARG A 133 -3.37 -12.42 0.19
C ARG A 133 -2.78 -11.48 1.23
N VAL A 134 -2.72 -10.21 0.89
CA VAL A 134 -2.19 -9.15 1.74
C VAL A 134 -3.25 -8.11 2.04
N SER A 135 -3.18 -7.48 3.20
CA SER A 135 -3.88 -6.24 3.51
C SER A 135 -2.88 -5.10 3.60
N VAL A 136 -3.17 -4.00 2.92
CA VAL A 136 -2.48 -2.72 3.05
C VAL A 136 -3.38 -1.76 3.84
N SER A 137 -2.83 -1.07 4.83
CA SER A 137 -3.55 -0.06 5.59
C SER A 137 -2.67 1.13 6.00
N GLY A 138 -3.30 2.28 6.21
CA GLY A 138 -2.65 3.49 6.69
C GLY A 138 -1.99 4.34 5.60
N VAL A 139 -1.97 3.94 4.33
CA VAL A 139 -1.43 4.76 3.22
C VAL A 139 -2.14 6.12 3.19
N GLY A 140 -3.47 6.12 3.29
CA GLY A 140 -4.28 7.34 3.31
C GLY A 140 -4.09 8.18 2.04
N ALA A 141 -3.90 9.49 2.20
CA ALA A 141 -3.66 10.41 1.09
C ALA A 141 -2.18 10.50 0.64
N ARG A 142 -1.28 9.70 1.22
CA ARG A 142 0.15 9.68 0.85
C ARG A 142 0.35 8.91 -0.44
N LEU A 143 1.31 9.32 -1.25
CA LEU A 143 1.66 8.61 -2.47
C LEU A 143 2.46 7.35 -2.11
N LEU A 144 2.04 6.19 -2.60
CA LEU A 144 2.83 4.96 -2.55
C LEU A 144 4.10 5.13 -3.39
N THR A 145 5.26 4.91 -2.79
CA THR A 145 6.57 5.02 -3.45
C THR A 145 7.27 3.67 -3.62
N GLY A 146 6.82 2.63 -2.92
CA GLY A 146 7.30 1.26 -3.08
C GLY A 146 6.44 0.27 -2.29
N ALA A 147 6.28 -0.94 -2.80
CA ALA A 147 5.69 -2.05 -2.07
C ALA A 147 6.40 -3.36 -2.43
N HIS A 148 7.05 -3.97 -1.44
CA HIS A 148 7.96 -5.09 -1.63
C HIS A 148 7.51 -6.29 -0.79
N LEU A 149 7.10 -7.37 -1.45
CA LEU A 149 6.75 -8.63 -0.80
C LEU A 149 8.04 -9.44 -0.59
N LYS A 150 8.43 -9.60 0.67
CA LYS A 150 9.65 -10.30 1.08
C LYS A 150 9.29 -11.71 1.56
N LEU A 151 9.89 -12.71 0.92
CA LEU A 151 9.76 -14.11 1.28
C LEU A 151 11.15 -14.66 1.62
N GLN A 152 11.27 -15.52 2.63
CA GLN A 152 12.50 -16.29 2.84
C GLN A 152 12.37 -17.65 2.17
N VAL A 153 13.34 -17.99 1.32
CA VAL A 153 13.55 -19.37 0.85
C VAL A 153 13.80 -20.24 2.09
N ALA A 154 13.01 -21.27 2.27
CA ALA A 154 13.03 -22.10 3.47
C ALA A 154 14.44 -22.64 3.74
N ASN A 155 14.86 -22.67 5.01
CA ASN A 155 16.18 -23.20 5.37
C ASN A 155 16.13 -24.73 5.54
N VAL A 156 15.74 -25.42 4.48
CA VAL A 156 15.63 -26.88 4.39
C VAL A 156 16.34 -27.40 3.13
N THR A 157 16.68 -28.69 3.13
CA THR A 157 17.32 -29.35 2.00
C THR A 157 16.50 -29.18 0.72
N ASN A 158 17.17 -28.78 -0.38
CA ASN A 158 16.59 -28.56 -1.70
C ASN A 158 15.48 -27.48 -1.78
N ALA A 159 15.55 -26.44 -0.94
CA ALA A 159 14.62 -25.31 -1.00
C ALA A 159 15.00 -24.22 -2.03
N GLY A 160 16.28 -24.13 -2.39
CA GLY A 160 16.77 -23.22 -3.42
C GLY A 160 16.55 -23.78 -4.82
N SER A 161 16.46 -22.90 -5.81
CA SER A 161 16.16 -23.21 -7.21
C SER A 161 16.95 -22.33 -8.17
N VAL A 162 17.17 -22.79 -9.40
CA VAL A 162 17.65 -21.94 -10.51
C VAL A 162 16.66 -20.84 -10.93
N ALA A 163 15.40 -20.89 -10.50
CA ALA A 163 14.40 -19.84 -10.74
C ALA A 163 13.44 -19.70 -9.55
N GLY A 164 13.49 -18.56 -8.85
CA GLY A 164 12.60 -18.22 -7.73
C GLY A 164 11.15 -17.89 -8.10
N GLY A 165 10.76 -18.09 -9.36
CA GLY A 165 9.40 -17.90 -9.85
C GLY A 165 9.05 -16.46 -10.26
N SER A 166 7.85 -16.30 -10.79
CA SER A 166 7.25 -15.02 -11.18
C SER A 166 6.06 -14.71 -10.28
N ILE A 167 5.96 -13.48 -9.77
CA ILE A 167 4.78 -13.03 -9.03
C ILE A 167 3.81 -12.31 -9.94
N HIS A 168 2.52 -12.60 -9.79
CA HIS A 168 1.41 -12.06 -10.56
C HIS A 168 0.41 -11.45 -9.59
N ALA A 169 -0.17 -10.29 -9.92
CA ALA A 169 -1.44 -9.90 -9.31
C ALA A 169 -2.55 -10.85 -9.82
N ILE A 170 -3.49 -11.22 -8.96
CA ILE A 170 -4.68 -11.98 -9.36
C ILE A 170 -5.95 -11.22 -8.96
N THR A 171 -6.99 -11.27 -9.80
CA THR A 171 -8.23 -10.53 -9.53
C THR A 171 -9.05 -11.11 -8.38
N SER A 172 -8.98 -12.43 -8.16
CA SER A 172 -9.79 -13.12 -7.16
C SER A 172 -9.12 -13.18 -5.79
N CYS A 173 -9.66 -12.41 -4.85
CA CYS A 173 -9.29 -12.45 -3.42
C CYS A 173 -10.24 -13.25 -2.53
N THR A 174 -11.25 -13.92 -3.09
CA THR A 174 -12.32 -14.60 -2.33
C THR A 174 -11.98 -16.03 -1.92
N TRP A 175 -10.77 -16.52 -2.22
CA TRP A 175 -10.34 -17.85 -1.81
C TRP A 175 -10.14 -17.94 -0.29
N ASP A 176 -10.35 -19.13 0.26
CA ASP A 176 -10.10 -19.43 1.68
C ASP A 176 -8.91 -20.39 1.78
N GLU A 177 -7.86 -19.91 2.45
CA GLU A 177 -6.63 -20.62 2.80
C GLU A 177 -6.83 -22.05 3.28
N LYS A 178 -7.91 -22.31 4.02
CA LYS A 178 -8.19 -23.61 4.66
C LYS A 178 -8.93 -24.59 3.75
N THR A 179 -9.39 -24.14 2.58
CA THR A 179 -10.23 -24.94 1.67
C THR A 179 -9.86 -24.86 0.20
N VAL A 180 -8.98 -23.94 -0.20
CA VAL A 180 -8.48 -23.85 -1.57
C VAL A 180 -7.61 -25.07 -1.90
N THR A 181 -7.77 -25.57 -3.11
CA THR A 181 -7.10 -26.76 -3.67
C THR A 181 -6.73 -26.46 -5.11
N TRP A 182 -5.95 -27.31 -5.78
CA TRP A 182 -5.68 -27.13 -7.20
C TRP A 182 -6.95 -27.05 -8.05
N ALA A 183 -7.97 -27.85 -7.72
CA ALA A 183 -9.27 -27.86 -8.42
C ALA A 183 -10.13 -26.61 -8.15
N THR A 184 -9.81 -25.83 -7.12
CA THR A 184 -10.57 -24.63 -6.69
C THR A 184 -9.72 -23.36 -6.65
N GLN A 185 -8.49 -23.39 -7.17
CA GLN A 185 -7.56 -22.27 -7.13
C GLN A 185 -8.06 -21.07 -7.95
N PRO A 186 -7.73 -19.83 -7.54
CA PRO A 186 -7.89 -18.67 -8.39
C PRO A 186 -7.15 -18.83 -9.73
N ALA A 187 -7.68 -18.22 -10.80
CA ALA A 187 -6.91 -18.07 -12.02
C ALA A 187 -5.72 -17.12 -11.78
N ILE A 188 -4.56 -17.45 -12.38
CA ILE A 188 -3.42 -16.54 -12.49
C ILE A 188 -3.66 -15.70 -13.75
N ASP A 189 -4.36 -14.58 -13.59
CA ASP A 189 -4.93 -13.80 -14.70
C ASP A 189 -4.24 -12.45 -14.97
N GLY A 190 -3.43 -11.95 -14.03
CA GLY A 190 -2.58 -10.78 -14.24
C GLY A 190 -1.22 -11.10 -14.88
N PRO A 191 -0.56 -10.10 -15.48
CA PRO A 191 0.83 -10.23 -15.94
C PRO A 191 1.79 -10.41 -14.75
N ALA A 192 2.98 -10.96 -15.01
CA ALA A 192 4.06 -10.99 -14.04
C ALA A 192 4.48 -9.55 -13.70
N LEU A 193 4.56 -9.24 -12.40
CA LEU A 193 5.03 -7.96 -11.87
C LEU A 193 6.56 -7.97 -11.69
N ALA A 194 7.07 -9.11 -11.22
CA ALA A 194 8.50 -9.38 -11.06
C ALA A 194 8.78 -10.89 -11.24
N THR A 195 9.96 -11.21 -11.77
CA THR A 195 10.45 -12.59 -11.94
C THR A 195 11.84 -12.70 -11.33
N LEU A 196 12.08 -13.71 -10.49
CA LEU A 196 13.36 -13.95 -9.86
C LEU A 196 14.19 -14.98 -10.61
N GLY A 197 15.51 -14.73 -10.68
CA GLY A 197 16.50 -15.71 -11.10
C GLY A 197 16.76 -16.76 -10.02
N ALA A 198 17.99 -17.29 -9.97
CA ALA A 198 18.37 -18.30 -9.00
C ALA A 198 18.28 -17.79 -7.54
N VAL A 199 17.81 -18.68 -6.64
CA VAL A 199 17.58 -18.41 -5.22
C VAL A 199 18.17 -19.54 -4.35
N ALA A 200 18.76 -19.19 -3.20
CA ALA A 200 19.43 -20.13 -2.30
C ALA A 200 18.66 -20.34 -0.99
N ALA A 201 18.79 -21.52 -0.38
CA ALA A 201 18.17 -21.82 0.91
C ALA A 201 18.56 -20.79 2.00
N GLY A 202 17.58 -20.31 2.76
CA GLY A 202 17.74 -19.26 3.77
C GLY A 202 17.80 -17.82 3.22
N GLN A 203 17.91 -17.61 1.91
CA GLN A 203 17.90 -16.27 1.30
C GLN A 203 16.54 -15.59 1.51
N VAL A 204 16.56 -14.31 1.91
CA VAL A 204 15.39 -13.44 1.78
C VAL A 204 15.37 -12.87 0.37
N VAL A 205 14.31 -13.14 -0.37
CA VAL A 205 14.05 -12.58 -1.70
C VAL A 205 13.06 -11.44 -1.61
N ASP A 206 13.03 -10.62 -2.66
CA ASP A 206 12.24 -9.40 -2.72
C ASP A 206 11.49 -9.36 -4.05
N PHE A 207 10.17 -9.36 -3.98
CA PHE A 207 9.28 -9.18 -5.12
C PHE A 207 8.73 -7.75 -5.10
N ASP A 208 9.09 -6.93 -6.07
CA ASP A 208 8.47 -5.63 -6.28
C ASP A 208 7.03 -5.83 -6.79
N VAL A 209 6.07 -5.40 -5.98
CA VAL A 209 4.62 -5.43 -6.25
C VAL A 209 4.01 -4.04 -6.24
N THR A 210 4.85 -2.99 -6.32
CA THR A 210 4.44 -1.57 -6.22
C THR A 210 3.35 -1.21 -7.23
N SER A 211 3.46 -1.73 -8.46
CA SER A 211 2.50 -1.45 -9.55
C SER A 211 1.11 -2.07 -9.35
N ALA A 212 0.94 -3.01 -8.42
CA ALA A 212 -0.33 -3.66 -8.12
C ALA A 212 -1.05 -3.10 -6.88
N ILE A 213 -0.38 -2.24 -6.10
CA ILE A 213 -0.96 -1.63 -4.89
C ILE A 213 -1.29 -0.18 -5.19
N HIS A 214 -2.54 0.22 -4.90
CA HIS A 214 -3.09 1.54 -5.26
C HIS A 214 -3.55 2.35 -4.05
N GLY A 215 -3.30 1.85 -2.83
CA GLY A 215 -3.74 2.43 -1.57
C GLY A 215 -4.14 1.36 -0.56
N ASP A 216 -4.90 1.75 0.45
CA ASP A 216 -5.42 0.84 1.47
C ASP A 216 -6.44 -0.14 0.85
N GLY A 217 -6.35 -1.42 1.23
CA GLY A 217 -7.18 -2.47 0.64
C GLY A 217 -6.61 -3.88 0.81
N VAL A 218 -7.26 -4.84 0.14
CA VAL A 218 -6.83 -6.24 0.09
C VAL A 218 -6.38 -6.56 -1.33
N TYR A 219 -5.19 -7.14 -1.46
CA TYR A 219 -4.58 -7.50 -2.73
C TYR A 219 -4.18 -8.97 -2.69
N CYS A 220 -4.23 -9.63 -3.85
CA CYS A 220 -3.89 -11.04 -3.96
C CYS A 220 -2.88 -11.27 -5.07
N PHE A 221 -1.98 -12.20 -4.78
CA PHE A 221 -0.89 -12.56 -5.65
C PHE A 221 -0.85 -14.07 -5.81
N ALA A 222 -0.38 -14.50 -6.98
CA ALA A 222 0.08 -15.86 -7.20
C ALA A 222 1.56 -15.84 -7.57
N ILE A 223 2.29 -16.89 -7.24
CA ILE A 223 3.63 -17.14 -7.73
C ILE A 223 3.60 -18.46 -8.50
N ASP A 224 4.07 -18.40 -9.74
CA ASP A 224 4.32 -19.56 -10.60
C ASP A 224 5.81 -19.71 -10.89
N THR A 225 6.17 -20.73 -11.66
CA THR A 225 7.51 -20.84 -12.25
C THR A 225 7.43 -21.63 -13.55
N THR A 226 8.41 -21.44 -14.44
CA THR A 226 8.61 -22.30 -15.62
C THR A 226 9.59 -23.44 -15.34
N SER A 227 10.26 -23.43 -14.19
CA SER A 227 11.30 -24.38 -13.79
C SER A 227 10.73 -25.63 -13.11
N THR A 228 11.28 -26.81 -13.43
CA THR A 228 11.00 -28.07 -12.70
C THR A 228 11.95 -28.28 -11.51
N ASP A 229 12.72 -27.26 -11.15
CA ASP A 229 13.56 -27.19 -9.95
C ASP A 229 12.79 -26.34 -8.93
N SER A 230 12.21 -26.97 -7.92
CA SER A 230 11.25 -26.32 -7.02
C SER A 230 11.90 -25.24 -6.16
N ALA A 231 11.27 -24.06 -6.08
CA ALA A 231 11.61 -23.05 -5.08
C ALA A 231 10.65 -23.19 -3.89
N ILE A 232 11.20 -23.29 -2.67
CA ILE A 232 10.43 -23.50 -1.44
C ILE A 232 10.63 -22.30 -0.51
N TYR A 233 9.53 -21.65 -0.12
CA TYR A 233 9.48 -20.47 0.74
C TYR A 233 8.84 -20.78 2.09
N ASN A 234 9.18 -20.03 3.14
CA ASN A 234 8.46 -20.12 4.41
C ASN A 234 7.03 -19.56 4.28
N SER A 235 6.05 -20.25 4.85
CA SER A 235 4.68 -19.76 5.11
C SER A 235 4.60 -18.90 6.38
N ARG A 236 3.42 -18.37 6.70
CA ARG A 236 3.14 -17.84 8.06
C ARG A 236 3.12 -18.94 9.14
N GLU A 237 2.87 -20.18 8.79
CA GLU A 237 2.91 -21.35 9.68
C GLU A 237 4.34 -21.89 9.90
N GLY A 238 5.33 -21.33 9.20
CA GLY A 238 6.74 -21.68 9.29
C GLY A 238 7.43 -21.18 10.57
N THR A 239 8.64 -21.67 10.83
CA THR A 239 9.49 -21.24 11.95
C THR A 239 10.65 -20.32 11.55
N GLY A 240 10.79 -20.02 10.25
CA GLY A 240 11.77 -19.08 9.71
C GLY A 240 11.23 -17.65 9.66
N GLN A 241 11.81 -16.79 8.81
CA GLN A 241 11.21 -15.50 8.50
C GLN A 241 9.92 -15.71 7.70
N HIS A 242 8.80 -15.25 8.25
CA HIS A 242 7.48 -15.32 7.63
C HIS A 242 7.36 -14.35 6.43
N PRO A 243 6.42 -14.58 5.49
CA PRO A 243 6.06 -13.63 4.45
C PRO A 243 5.72 -12.24 5.01
N ALA A 244 6.32 -11.18 4.47
CA ALA A 244 6.10 -9.81 4.91
C ALA A 244 5.98 -8.83 3.74
N LEU A 245 5.02 -7.91 3.79
CA LEU A 245 4.87 -6.84 2.81
C LEU A 245 5.40 -5.53 3.39
N VAL A 246 6.49 -5.02 2.85
CA VAL A 246 7.05 -3.71 3.21
C VAL A 246 6.43 -2.64 2.31
N VAL A 247 5.77 -1.66 2.92
CA VAL A 247 5.10 -0.56 2.22
C VAL A 247 5.86 0.74 2.47
N GLN A 248 6.13 1.49 1.41
CA GLN A 248 6.81 2.78 1.43
C GLN A 248 5.90 3.84 0.81
N VAL A 249 5.83 5.00 1.46
CA VAL A 249 5.00 6.13 1.07
C VAL A 249 5.81 7.41 1.15
N THR A 250 5.36 8.48 0.50
CA THR A 250 5.87 9.84 0.78
C THR A 250 5.68 10.19 2.26
N PRO A 251 6.59 10.97 2.87
CA PRO A 251 6.43 11.48 4.24
C PRO A 251 5.08 12.15 4.50
#